data_AF-A0A2S9G1J7-F1
#
_entry.id   AF-A0A2S9G1J7-F1
#
_cell.length_a   1.000
_cell.length_b   1.000
_cell.length_c   1.000
_cell.angle_alpha   90.00
_cell.angle_beta   90.00
_cell.angle_gamma   90.00
#
_symmetry.space_group_name_H-M   'P 1'
#
loop_
_entity.id
_entity.type
_entity.pdbx_description
1 polymer ?
#
loop_
_entity_poly.entity_id
_entity_poly.type
_entity_poly.pdbx_seq_one_letter_code
_entity_poly.pdbx_strand_id
1 'polypeptide(L)' 'GTAWLDTGTFDSLLDAGDFVRTIERRQGLKISVPEEVAWRVGVLSDDELAARADTLLKSGYGAYLLELLQR' A
#
# COMPACT_ATOMS: atom_id res chain seq x y z
N GLY A 1 -6.88 -10.04 16.64
CA GLY A 1 -5.97 -9.33 17.57
C GLY A 1 -5.29 -8.21 16.82
N THR A 2 -4.60 -7.32 17.54
CA THR A 2 -3.85 -6.20 16.94
C THR A 2 -2.36 -6.53 16.96
N ALA A 3 -1.65 -6.18 15.88
CA ALA A 3 -0.19 -6.25 15.83
C ALA A 3 0.41 -4.87 16.09
N TRP A 4 1.39 -4.79 16.98
CA TRP A 4 2.26 -3.64 17.17
C TRP A 4 3.69 -4.12 16.92
N LEU A 5 4.34 -3.51 15.94
CA LEU A 5 5.66 -3.91 15.45
C LEU A 5 6.58 -2.70 15.52
N ASP A 6 7.83 -2.94 15.92
CA ASP A 6 8.90 -1.95 15.88
C ASP A 6 10.06 -2.46 15.03
N THR A 7 10.78 -1.54 14.40
CA THR A 7 11.93 -1.85 13.56
C THR A 7 13.24 -1.47 14.25
N GLY A 8 13.31 -1.64 15.59
CA GLY A 8 14.44 -1.24 16.41
C GLY A 8 15.70 -2.11 16.26
N THR A 9 15.57 -3.33 15.73
CA THR A 9 16.69 -4.22 15.41
C THR A 9 16.57 -4.76 13.97
N PHE A 10 17.66 -5.33 13.44
CA PHE A 10 17.62 -5.98 12.13
C PHE A 10 16.63 -7.14 12.08
N ASP A 11 16.58 -7.94 13.15
CA ASP A 11 15.64 -9.06 13.26
C ASP A 11 14.20 -8.56 13.34
N SER A 12 13.92 -7.54 14.16
CA SER A 12 12.55 -7.01 14.31
C SER A 12 12.06 -6.32 13.03
N LEU A 13 12.96 -5.67 12.28
CA LEU A 13 12.67 -5.13 10.96
C LEU A 13 12.30 -6.23 9.96
N LEU A 14 13.05 -7.34 9.94
CA LEU A 14 12.77 -8.46 9.06
C LEU A 14 11.42 -9.10 9.38
N ASP A 15 11.14 -9.34 10.66
CA ASP A 15 9.86 -9.87 11.13
C ASP A 15 8.68 -8.96 10.76
N ALA A 16 8.86 -7.64 10.91
CA ALA A 16 7.84 -6.67 10.53
C ALA A 16 7.57 -6.68 9.01
N GLY A 17 8.63 -6.76 8.20
CA GLY A 17 8.52 -6.87 6.75
C GLY A 17 7.81 -8.16 6.31
N ASP A 18 8.15 -9.28 6.93
CA ASP A 18 7.54 -10.58 6.66
C ASP A 18 6.05 -10.62 7.06
N PHE A 19 5.70 -9.97 8.17
CA PHE A 19 4.32 -9.80 8.59
C PHE A 19 3.51 -9.02 7.54
N VAL A 20 4.00 -7.83 7.14
CA VAL A 20 3.34 -6.99 6.12
C VAL A 20 3.18 -7.77 4.81
N ARG A 21 4.26 -8.39 4.32
CA ARG A 21 4.26 -9.17 3.07
C ARG A 21 3.21 -10.29 3.08
N THR A 22 3.10 -11.00 4.20
CA THR A 22 2.14 -12.10 4.35
C THR A 22 0.70 -11.62 4.32
N ILE A 23 0.40 -10.52 5.02
CA ILE A 23 -0.94 -9.94 5.03
C ILE A 23 -1.32 -9.41 3.64
N GLU A 24 -0.43 -8.65 2.98
CA GLU A 24 -0.71 -8.10 1.65
C GLU A 24 -1.02 -9.21 0.63
N ARG A 25 -0.22 -10.29 0.62
CA ARG A 25 -0.45 -11.43 -0.28
C ARG A 25 -1.77 -12.14 -0.04
N ARG A 26 -2.21 -12.22 1.21
CA ARG A 26 -3.46 -12.91 1.56
C ARG A 26 -4.69 -12.07 1.27
N GLN A 27 -4.61 -10.76 1.44
CA GLN A 27 -5.76 -9.85 1.29
C GLN A 27 -5.85 -9.23 -0.11
N GLY A 28 -4.75 -9.21 -0.88
CA GLY A 28 -4.69 -8.50 -2.15
C GLY A 28 -4.81 -6.98 -1.99
N LEU A 29 -4.49 -6.47 -0.79
CA LEU A 29 -4.48 -5.05 -0.45
C LEU A 29 -3.11 -4.69 0.11
N LYS A 30 -2.68 -3.45 -0.14
CA LYS A 30 -1.42 -2.94 0.38
C LYS A 30 -1.62 -2.25 1.72
N ILE A 31 -0.62 -2.37 2.60
CA ILE A 31 -0.64 -1.72 3.93
C ILE A 31 0.07 -0.37 3.82
N SER A 32 -0.47 0.65 4.50
CA SER A 32 0.12 1.99 4.60
C SER A 32 0.38 2.65 3.24
N VAL A 33 -0.67 2.78 2.42
CA VAL A 33 -0.66 3.44 1.11
C VAL A 33 -1.25 4.86 1.25
N PRO A 34 -0.43 5.92 1.32
CA PRO A 34 -0.93 7.28 1.53
C PRO A 34 -1.87 7.76 0.41
N GLU A 35 -1.60 7.39 -0.84
CA GLU A 35 -2.38 7.76 -2.01
C GLU A 35 -3.79 7.16 -1.96
N GLU A 36 -3.92 5.89 -1.59
CA GLU A 36 -5.22 5.25 -1.38
C GLU A 36 -5.98 5.92 -0.24
N VAL A 37 -5.32 6.19 0.89
CA VAL A 37 -5.97 6.87 2.01
C VAL A 37 -6.46 8.24 1.57
N ALA A 38 -5.62 9.05 0.92
CA ALA A 38 -5.95 10.38 0.44
C ALA A 38 -7.11 10.36 -0.57
N TRP A 39 -7.13 9.40 -1.49
CA TRP A 39 -8.23 9.20 -2.44
C TRP A 39 -9.53 8.80 -1.72
N ARG A 40 -9.49 7.81 -0.82
CA ARG A 40 -10.68 7.34 -0.09
C ARG A 40 -11.32 8.41 0.80
N VAL A 41 -10.52 9.34 1.33
CA VAL A 41 -11.02 10.47 2.12
C VAL A 41 -11.35 11.72 1.27
N GLY A 42 -11.25 11.62 -0.06
CA GLY A 42 -11.63 12.68 -0.99
C GLY A 42 -10.62 13.83 -1.12
N VAL A 43 -9.38 13.65 -0.65
CA VAL A 43 -8.28 14.60 -0.87
C VAL A 43 -7.73 14.51 -2.30
N LEU A 44 -7.84 13.34 -2.94
CA LEU A 44 -7.50 13.13 -4.34
C LEU A 44 -8.74 12.74 -5.15
N SER A 45 -8.84 13.25 -6.37
CA SER A 45 -9.76 12.73 -7.38
C SER A 45 -9.23 11.46 -8.04
N ASP A 46 -10.09 10.80 -8.81
CA ASP A 46 -9.73 9.63 -9.61
C ASP A 46 -8.60 9.94 -10.61
N ASP A 47 -8.68 11.10 -11.28
CA ASP A 47 -7.67 11.55 -12.25
C ASP A 47 -6.32 11.83 -11.57
N GLU A 48 -6.34 12.41 -10.37
CA GLU A 48 -5.12 12.67 -9.59
C GLU A 48 -4.48 11.38 -9.08
N LEU A 49 -5.30 10.39 -8.68
CA LEU A 49 -4.79 9.07 -8.30
C LEU A 49 -4.18 8.36 -9.51
N ALA A 50 -4.88 8.36 -10.66
CA ALA A 50 -4.40 7.73 -11.90
C ALA A 50 -3.08 8.33 -12.37
N ALA A 51 -2.95 9.66 -12.38
CA ALA A 51 -1.73 10.35 -12.78
C ALA A 51 -0.52 9.95 -11.91
N ARG A 52 -0.72 9.78 -10.59
CA ARG A 52 0.35 9.29 -9.69
C ARG A 52 0.66 7.83 -9.94
N ALA A 53 -0.37 7.01 -10.12
CA ALA A 53 -0.23 5.58 -10.37
C ALA A 53 0.63 5.30 -11.62
N ASP A 54 0.43 6.07 -12.70
CA ASP A 54 1.19 5.93 -13.95
C ASP A 54 2.69 6.11 -13.74
N THR A 55 3.11 7.04 -12.87
CA THR A 55 4.53 7.25 -12.58
C THR A 55 5.18 6.07 -11.82
N LEU A 56 4.36 5.25 -11.16
CA LEU A 56 4.79 4.16 -10.28
C LEU A 56 4.58 2.76 -10.90
N LEU A 57 4.13 2.67 -12.15
CA LEU A 57 3.85 1.40 -12.84
C LEU A 57 5.03 0.42 -12.82
N LYS A 58 6.26 0.91 -12.99
CA LYS A 58 7.47 0.07 -13.03
C LYS A 58 7.72 -0.72 -11.74
N SER A 59 7.21 -0.24 -10.60
CA SER A 59 7.39 -0.90 -9.30
C SER A 59 6.30 -1.93 -8.98
N GLY A 60 5.26 -2.04 -9.83
CA GLY A 60 4.04 -2.78 -9.53
C GLY A 60 3.08 -2.05 -8.57
N TYR A 61 3.55 -1.04 -7.84
CA TYR A 61 2.70 -0.21 -6.97
C TYR A 61 1.68 0.61 -7.77
N GLY A 62 2.08 1.16 -8.91
CA GLY A 62 1.16 1.87 -9.79
C GLY A 62 -0.01 1.01 -10.28
N ALA A 63 0.27 -0.27 -10.58
CA ALA A 63 -0.78 -1.21 -11.00
C ALA A 63 -1.82 -1.42 -9.89
N TYR A 64 -1.38 -1.54 -8.64
CA TYR A 64 -2.28 -1.60 -7.49
C TYR A 64 -3.17 -0.36 -7.38
N LEU A 65 -2.61 0.84 -7.52
CA LEU A 65 -3.39 2.08 -7.45
C LEU A 65 -4.42 2.20 -8.58
N LEU A 66 -4.08 1.77 -9.80
CA LEU A 66 -5.03 1.74 -10.91
C LEU A 66 -6.15 0.71 -10.69
N GLU A 67 -5.84 -0.43 -10.08
CA GLU A 67 -6.84 -1.45 -9.72
C GLU A 67 -7.87 -0.90 -8.74
N LEU A 68 -7.47 -0.02 -7.80
CA LEU A 68 -8.40 0.61 -6.85
C LEU A 68 -9.51 1.41 -7.55
N LEU A 69 -9.21 2.05 -8.68
CA LEU A 69 -10.18 2.83 -9.48
C LEU A 69 -11.19 1.94 -10.21
N GLN A 70 -10.96 0.63 -10.29
CA GLN A 70 -11.81 -0.33 -11.01
C GLN A 70 -12.73 -1.13 -10.07
N ARG A 71 -12.66 -0.92 -8.76
CA ARG A 71 -13.35 -1.71 -7.72
C ARG A 71 -14.60 -1.04 -7.17
#